data_AF-A0A496R0L0-F1
#
_entry.id   AF-A0A496R0L0-F1
#
_cell.length_a   1.000
_cell.length_b   1.000
_cell.length_c   1.000
_cell.angle_alpha   90.00
_cell.angle_beta   90.00
_cell.angle_gamma   90.00
#
_symmetry.space_group_name_H-M   'P 1'
#
loop_
_entity.id
_entity.type
_entity.pdbx_description
1 polymer ?
#
loop_
_entity_poly.entity_id
_entity_poly.type
_entity_poly.pdbx_seq_one_letter_code
_entity_poly.pdbx_strand_id
1 'polypeptide(L)'
;MNIPEKDFEWVWSDPSHLDAHIRDFLIHPSELLDSIFEEVAEMKPEEGLIREAFGKKREIWLQQSFQISEPVGKSGLKNVCEDDSSSFWGYRIGRSLPSHLCLGEKELTKSLCLWGRWEPGKFVIHTMYPGQVAPREIHDPELPLKELQDAIDFWRCHAIVVSEGEYTL
;
A
#
# COMPACT_ATOMS: atom_id res chain seq x y z
N MET A 1 -27.16 -12.22 1.50
CA MET A 1 -26.73 -13.63 1.41
C MET A 1 -25.46 -13.71 2.23
N ASN A 2 -25.47 -14.41 3.37
CA ASN A 2 -24.29 -14.57 4.22
C ASN A 2 -23.29 -15.45 3.46
N ILE A 3 -22.14 -14.90 3.09
CA ILE A 3 -20.98 -15.69 2.69
C ILE A 3 -20.57 -16.45 3.96
N PRO A 4 -20.54 -17.79 3.97
CA PRO A 4 -20.03 -18.51 5.12
C PRO A 4 -18.53 -18.16 5.26
N GLU A 5 -18.13 -17.61 6.41
CA GLU A 5 -16.73 -17.29 6.76
C GLU A 5 -15.73 -18.44 6.58
N LYS A 6 -16.20 -19.67 6.32
CA LYS A 6 -15.38 -20.89 6.34
C LYS A 6 -14.47 -21.12 5.12
N ASP A 7 -14.64 -20.37 4.03
CA ASP A 7 -13.90 -20.60 2.78
C ASP A 7 -13.07 -19.39 2.30
N PHE A 8 -12.79 -18.42 3.18
CA PHE A 8 -11.93 -17.27 2.85
C PHE A 8 -10.66 -17.24 3.69
N GLU A 9 -9.51 -17.20 3.03
CA GLU A 9 -8.20 -17.17 3.67
C GLU A 9 -7.40 -15.91 3.30
N TRP A 10 -6.73 -15.30 4.27
CA TRP A 10 -5.69 -14.29 4.05
C TRP A 10 -4.34 -14.99 3.90
N VAL A 11 -3.65 -14.77 2.77
CA VAL A 11 -2.34 -15.40 2.52
C VAL A 11 -1.30 -14.33 2.21
N TRP A 12 -0.22 -14.27 2.97
CA TRP A 12 0.89 -13.36 2.67
C TRP A 12 1.77 -13.94 1.55
N SER A 13 2.00 -13.18 0.47
CA SER A 13 2.89 -13.61 -0.61
C SER A 13 4.36 -13.61 -0.19
N ASP A 14 4.72 -12.68 0.69
CA ASP A 14 6.07 -12.52 1.24
C ASP A 14 5.98 -12.10 2.71
N PRO A 15 6.05 -13.07 3.65
CA PRO A 15 6.04 -12.77 5.08
C PRO A 15 7.20 -11.86 5.52
N SER A 16 8.35 -11.91 4.84
CA SER A 16 9.51 -11.09 5.21
C SER A 16 9.29 -9.60 4.93
N HIS A 17 8.46 -9.28 3.94
CA HIS A 17 8.04 -7.92 3.66
C HIS A 17 7.19 -7.34 4.80
N LEU A 18 6.29 -8.15 5.38
CA LEU A 18 5.52 -7.73 6.55
C LEU A 18 6.43 -7.44 7.75
N ASP A 19 7.42 -8.30 7.99
CA ASP A 19 8.37 -8.12 9.10
C ASP A 19 9.15 -6.80 9.00
N ALA A 20 9.44 -6.33 7.80
CA ALA A 20 10.10 -5.04 7.58
C ALA A 20 9.24 -3.84 8.03
N HIS A 21 7.91 -3.97 7.91
CA HIS A 21 6.94 -2.93 8.26
C HIS A 21 6.26 -3.14 9.60
N ILE A 22 6.45 -4.28 10.27
CA ILE A 22 5.73 -4.62 11.51
C ILE A 22 5.91 -3.56 12.61
N ARG A 23 7.06 -2.89 12.64
CA ARG A 23 7.38 -1.83 13.60
C ARG A 23 6.63 -0.53 13.35
N ASP A 24 6.09 -0.35 12.16
CA ASP A 24 5.28 0.81 11.81
C ASP A 24 3.83 0.65 12.31
N PHE A 25 3.38 -0.58 12.57
CA PHE A 25 2.04 -0.86 13.07
C PHE A 25 1.93 -0.66 14.60
N LEU A 26 0.81 -0.10 15.04
CA LEU A 26 0.41 -0.06 16.44
C LEU A 26 -0.52 -1.21 16.82
N ILE A 27 -1.28 -1.72 15.84
CA ILE A 27 -2.22 -2.84 15.96
C ILE A 27 -1.68 -3.98 15.10
N HIS A 28 -1.81 -5.23 15.57
CA HIS A 28 -1.29 -6.35 14.81
C HIS A 28 -1.99 -6.46 13.43
N PRO A 29 -1.24 -6.69 12.34
CA PRO A 29 -1.78 -6.83 10.98
C PRO A 29 -3.02 -7.72 10.85
N SER A 30 -3.05 -8.87 11.55
CA SER A 30 -4.20 -9.78 11.53
C SER A 30 -5.48 -9.14 12.09
N GLU A 31 -5.40 -8.38 13.18
CA GLU A 31 -6.56 -7.70 13.76
C GLU A 31 -7.09 -6.61 12.81
N LEU A 32 -6.18 -5.94 12.10
CA LEU A 32 -6.54 -4.97 11.08
C LEU A 32 -7.23 -5.61 9.88
N LEU A 33 -6.76 -6.77 9.43
CA LEU A 33 -7.41 -7.54 8.35
C LEU A 33 -8.84 -7.94 8.73
N ASP A 34 -9.07 -8.36 9.98
CA ASP A 34 -10.40 -8.66 10.48
C ASP A 34 -11.29 -7.40 10.46
N SER A 35 -10.73 -6.24 10.81
CA SER A 35 -11.47 -4.96 10.84
C SER A 35 -11.91 -4.46 9.46
N ILE A 36 -11.16 -4.78 8.41
CA ILE A 36 -11.49 -4.37 7.02
C ILE A 36 -12.14 -5.48 6.20
N PHE A 37 -12.37 -6.66 6.79
CA PHE A 37 -12.79 -7.84 6.04
C PHE A 37 -14.10 -7.61 5.27
N GLU A 38 -15.10 -6.99 5.90
CA GLU A 38 -16.39 -6.72 5.26
C GLU A 38 -16.23 -5.81 4.03
N GLU A 39 -15.49 -4.70 4.16
CA GLU A 39 -15.22 -3.76 3.06
C GLU A 39 -14.45 -4.44 1.92
N VAL A 40 -13.44 -5.25 2.24
CA VAL A 40 -12.69 -6.00 1.23
C VAL A 40 -13.57 -7.05 0.54
N ALA A 41 -14.45 -7.73 1.28
CA ALA A 41 -15.37 -8.72 0.75
C ALA A 41 -16.42 -8.11 -0.20
N GLU A 42 -16.86 -6.87 0.04
CA GLU A 42 -17.75 -6.13 -0.87
C GLU A 42 -17.07 -5.79 -2.20
N MET A 43 -15.75 -5.59 -2.19
CA MET A 43 -14.94 -5.35 -3.38
C MET A 43 -14.53 -6.65 -4.10
N LYS A 44 -14.92 -7.82 -3.56
CA LYS A 44 -14.58 -9.12 -4.14
C LYS A 44 -15.25 -9.27 -5.52
N PRO A 45 -14.48 -9.54 -6.59
CA PRO A 45 -15.05 -9.87 -7.88
C PRO A 45 -15.87 -11.17 -7.84
N GLU A 46 -16.75 -11.37 -8.83
CA GLU A 46 -17.51 -12.61 -8.93
C GLU A 46 -16.59 -13.85 -8.98
N GLU A 47 -16.94 -14.89 -8.23
CA GLU A 47 -16.11 -16.11 -8.09
C GLU A 47 -15.80 -16.78 -9.45
N GLY A 48 -16.72 -16.69 -10.41
CA GLY A 48 -16.50 -17.16 -11.78
C GLY A 48 -15.36 -16.42 -12.48
N LEU A 49 -15.28 -15.09 -12.31
CA LEU A 49 -14.23 -14.25 -12.88
C LEU A 49 -12.87 -14.57 -12.25
N ILE A 50 -12.83 -14.76 -10.93
CA ILE A 50 -11.61 -15.13 -10.21
C ILE A 50 -11.06 -16.46 -10.74
N ARG A 51 -11.92 -17.47 -10.91
CA ARG A 51 -11.51 -18.79 -11.42
C ARG A 51 -11.02 -18.73 -12.87
N GLU A 52 -11.70 -17.96 -13.71
CA GLU A 52 -11.27 -17.76 -15.10
C GLU A 52 -9.90 -17.08 -15.17
N ALA A 53 -9.72 -15.99 -14.41
CA ALA A 53 -8.46 -15.27 -14.35
C ALA A 53 -7.33 -16.19 -13.86
N PHE A 54 -7.56 -16.94 -12.77
CA PHE A 54 -6.59 -17.89 -12.24
C PHE A 54 -6.20 -18.98 -13.26
N GLY A 55 -7.18 -19.58 -13.94
CA GLY A 55 -6.93 -20.57 -15.00
C GLY A 55 -6.13 -20.02 -16.18
N LYS A 56 -6.29 -18.71 -16.46
CA LYS A 56 -5.51 -17.97 -17.48
C LYS A 56 -4.23 -17.34 -16.94
N LYS A 57 -3.86 -17.58 -15.68
CA LYS A 57 -2.74 -16.94 -14.98
C LYS A 57 -2.78 -15.40 -15.04
N ARG A 58 -3.98 -14.84 -14.99
CA ARG A 58 -4.22 -13.39 -14.87
C ARG A 58 -4.55 -13.09 -13.42
N GLU A 59 -3.95 -12.02 -12.90
CA GLU A 59 -4.14 -11.60 -11.53
C GLU A 59 -5.24 -10.52 -11.46
N ILE A 60 -6.09 -10.61 -10.45
CA ILE A 60 -7.10 -9.60 -10.16
C ILE A 60 -6.67 -8.87 -8.90
N TRP A 61 -6.06 -7.70 -9.08
CA TRP A 61 -5.47 -6.93 -8.01
C TRP A 61 -6.48 -6.00 -7.34
N LEU A 62 -6.34 -5.84 -6.02
CA LEU A 62 -6.94 -4.79 -5.22
C LEU A 62 -5.79 -3.96 -4.63
N GLN A 63 -5.84 -2.65 -4.85
CA GLN A 63 -4.94 -1.68 -4.24
C GLN A 63 -5.81 -0.57 -3.66
N GLN A 64 -5.97 -0.54 -2.34
CA GLN A 64 -6.95 0.33 -1.67
C GLN A 64 -6.43 0.84 -0.33
N SER A 65 -6.86 2.05 0.02
CA SER A 65 -6.70 2.60 1.38
C SER A 65 -8.01 2.49 2.15
N PHE A 66 -7.94 1.98 3.37
CA PHE A 66 -9.06 1.88 4.31
C PHE A 66 -8.88 2.90 5.43
N GLN A 67 -9.97 3.54 5.86
CA GLN A 67 -9.95 4.48 6.98
C GLN A 67 -10.47 3.79 8.24
N ILE A 68 -9.60 3.61 9.23
CA ILE A 68 -9.94 2.97 10.49
C ILE A 68 -10.27 4.03 11.55
N SER A 69 -11.14 3.68 12.50
CA SER A 69 -11.57 4.61 13.55
C SER A 69 -10.41 5.07 14.45
N GLU A 70 -9.49 4.17 14.74
CA GLU A 70 -8.32 4.39 15.60
C GLU A 70 -7.01 4.42 14.80
N PRO A 71 -5.94 5.07 15.31
CA PRO A 71 -4.63 5.02 14.67
C PRO A 71 -4.11 3.58 14.52
N VAL A 72 -3.77 3.19 13.30
CA VAL A 72 -3.30 1.83 12.97
C VAL A 72 -1.78 1.69 13.03
N GLY A 73 -1.08 2.82 12.93
CA GLY A 73 0.37 2.83 12.81
C GLY A 73 0.95 4.20 12.49
N LYS A 74 2.21 4.21 12.05
CA LYS A 74 2.93 5.39 11.60
C LYS A 74 3.21 5.31 10.11
N SER A 75 2.77 6.34 9.38
CA SER A 75 2.91 6.41 7.93
C SER A 75 4.34 6.74 7.52
N GLY A 76 4.88 5.93 6.60
CA GLY A 76 6.11 6.25 5.87
C GLY A 76 5.91 7.34 4.80
N LEU A 77 4.68 7.83 4.60
CA LEU A 77 4.33 8.95 3.74
C LEU A 77 3.88 10.13 4.60
N LYS A 78 4.37 11.32 4.27
CA LYS A 78 4.03 12.57 4.97
C LYS A 78 3.56 13.62 3.97
N ASN A 79 2.58 14.42 4.37
CA ASN A 79 2.18 15.58 3.60
C ASN A 79 3.26 16.67 3.69
N VAL A 80 3.70 17.17 2.54
CA VAL A 80 4.66 18.28 2.42
C VAL A 80 3.99 19.44 1.71
N CYS A 81 4.29 20.68 2.10
CA CYS A 81 3.77 21.83 1.37
C CYS A 81 4.43 21.90 -0.02
N GLU A 82 3.73 22.43 -1.03
CA GLU A 82 4.25 22.52 -2.40
C GLU A 82 5.57 23.31 -2.50
N ASP A 83 5.78 24.27 -1.59
CA ASP A 83 6.98 25.11 -1.49
C ASP A 83 7.92 24.67 -0.34
N ASP A 84 7.71 23.48 0.23
CA ASP A 84 8.48 23.04 1.40
C ASP A 84 9.89 22.57 1.01
N SER A 85 10.88 23.37 1.39
CA SER A 85 12.31 23.04 1.28
C SER A 85 12.73 21.81 2.10
N SER A 86 11.86 21.28 2.97
CA SER A 86 12.15 20.07 3.76
C SER A 86 12.05 18.77 2.95
N SER A 87 11.64 18.84 1.68
CA SER A 87 11.51 17.69 0.79
C SER A 87 12.45 17.79 -0.41
N PHE A 88 12.87 16.65 -0.94
CA PHE A 88 13.83 16.57 -2.05
C PHE A 88 13.64 15.28 -2.85
N TRP A 89 14.07 15.27 -4.11
CA TRP A 89 14.13 14.03 -4.90
C TRP A 89 15.48 13.35 -4.68
N GLY A 90 15.47 12.05 -4.43
CA GLY A 90 16.68 11.26 -4.22
C GLY A 90 16.40 9.76 -4.32
N TYR A 91 17.44 8.96 -4.21
CA TYR A 91 17.36 7.50 -4.30
C TYR A 91 17.35 6.89 -2.92
N ARG A 92 16.36 6.04 -2.62
CA ARG A 92 16.45 5.17 -1.44
C ARG A 92 17.50 4.09 -1.67
N ILE A 93 18.24 3.69 -0.65
CA ILE A 93 19.21 2.61 -0.77
C ILE A 93 18.54 1.34 -1.31
N GLY A 94 19.13 0.76 -2.36
CA GLY A 94 18.59 -0.43 -3.02
C GLY A 94 17.47 -0.15 -4.04
N ARG A 95 17.11 1.11 -4.29
CA ARG A 95 16.15 1.50 -5.33
C ARG A 95 16.88 2.16 -6.50
N SER A 96 16.47 1.82 -7.73
CA SER A 96 17.02 2.38 -8.97
C SER A 96 16.26 3.60 -9.49
N LEU A 97 15.13 3.93 -8.87
CA LEU A 97 14.28 5.06 -9.24
C LEU A 97 14.33 6.13 -8.14
N PRO A 98 14.39 7.42 -8.51
CA PRO A 98 14.23 8.51 -7.56
C PRO A 98 12.83 8.46 -6.94
N SER A 99 12.78 8.67 -5.63
CA SER A 99 11.57 8.90 -4.85
C SER A 99 11.56 10.34 -4.35
N HIS A 100 10.38 10.91 -4.09
CA HIS A 100 10.28 12.17 -3.35
C HIS A 100 10.40 11.88 -1.86
N LEU A 101 11.38 12.48 -1.20
CA LEU A 101 11.81 12.15 0.15
C LEU A 101 11.72 13.37 1.06
N CYS A 102 11.58 13.12 2.36
CA CYS A 102 11.76 14.13 3.40
C CYS A 102 12.44 13.50 4.62
N LEU A 103 13.28 14.27 5.30
CA LEU A 103 13.85 13.87 6.59
C LEU A 103 12.83 14.16 7.70
N GLY A 104 12.58 13.18 8.57
CA GLY A 104 11.71 13.41 9.72
C GLY A 104 11.24 12.14 10.41
N GLU A 105 10.26 12.31 11.29
CA GLU A 105 9.58 11.20 11.96
C GLU A 105 8.30 10.83 11.23
N LYS A 106 8.00 9.53 11.19
CA LYS A 106 6.73 9.01 10.66
C LYS A 106 5.57 9.47 11.54
N GLU A 107 4.48 9.88 10.90
CA GLU A 107 3.31 10.44 11.59
C GLU A 107 2.22 9.38 11.83
N LEU A 108 1.49 9.50 12.94
CA LEU A 108 0.37 8.61 13.23
C LEU A 108 -0.67 8.69 12.12
N THR A 109 -1.18 7.53 11.71
CA THR A 109 -2.19 7.44 10.66
C THR A 109 -3.31 6.48 11.03
N LYS A 110 -4.50 6.82 10.54
CA LYS A 110 -5.69 5.98 10.55
C LYS A 110 -5.92 5.26 9.21
N SER A 111 -5.09 5.58 8.21
CA SER A 111 -5.16 4.95 6.90
C SER A 111 -4.39 3.64 6.91
N LEU A 112 -4.97 2.61 6.31
CA LEU A 112 -4.35 1.32 6.08
C LEU A 112 -4.35 1.03 4.58
N CYS A 113 -3.17 0.93 3.98
CA CYS A 113 -3.03 0.52 2.60
C CYS A 113 -2.99 -1.01 2.54
N LEU A 114 -3.83 -1.62 1.70
CA LEU A 114 -3.77 -3.03 1.34
C LEU A 114 -3.55 -3.16 -0.16
N TRP A 115 -2.54 -3.93 -0.54
CA TRP A 115 -2.30 -4.34 -1.91
C TRP A 115 -2.17 -5.86 -1.98
N GLY A 116 -2.99 -6.48 -2.81
CA GLY A 116 -2.95 -7.92 -3.01
C GLY A 116 -3.85 -8.33 -4.16
N ARG A 117 -4.02 -9.63 -4.33
CA ARG A 117 -4.76 -10.21 -5.45
C ARG A 117 -5.72 -11.29 -5.01
N TRP A 118 -6.85 -11.35 -5.68
CA TRP A 118 -7.87 -12.38 -5.49
C TRP A 118 -7.45 -13.71 -6.12
N GLU A 119 -7.59 -14.78 -5.35
CA GLU A 119 -7.53 -16.17 -5.81
C GLU A 119 -8.80 -16.92 -5.39
N PRO A 120 -9.11 -18.08 -5.99
CA PRO A 120 -10.27 -18.87 -5.57
C PRO A 120 -10.21 -19.18 -4.07
N GLY A 121 -11.20 -18.70 -3.30
CA GLY A 121 -11.30 -18.91 -1.85
C GLY A 121 -10.30 -18.12 -0.99
N LYS A 122 -9.52 -17.18 -1.52
CA LYS A 122 -8.54 -16.45 -0.70
C LYS A 122 -8.11 -15.12 -1.31
N PHE A 123 -7.50 -14.29 -0.48
CA PHE A 123 -6.82 -13.07 -0.91
C PHE A 123 -5.34 -13.15 -0.57
N VAL A 124 -4.51 -13.06 -1.61
CA VAL A 124 -3.06 -13.09 -1.46
C VAL A 124 -2.56 -11.67 -1.27
N ILE A 125 -2.17 -11.33 -0.06
CA ILE A 125 -1.65 -10.04 0.36
C ILE A 125 -0.21 -9.92 -0.13
N HIS A 126 0.05 -8.92 -0.97
CA HIS A 126 1.39 -8.58 -1.40
C HIS A 126 2.07 -7.60 -0.45
N THR A 127 1.32 -6.57 -0.06
CA THR A 127 1.82 -5.52 0.82
C THR A 127 0.68 -4.99 1.68
N MET A 128 0.99 -4.70 2.94
CA MET A 128 0.13 -3.92 3.83
C MET A 128 1.00 -3.00 4.67
N TYR A 129 0.61 -1.74 4.82
CA TYR A 129 1.32 -0.80 5.68
C TYR A 129 0.39 0.31 6.19
N PRO A 130 0.69 0.93 7.35
CA PRO A 130 0.01 2.13 7.82
C PRO A 130 0.30 3.28 6.87
N GLY A 131 -0.74 3.83 6.26
CA GLY A 131 -0.61 4.93 5.30
C GLY A 131 -1.67 4.84 4.21
N GLN A 132 -1.62 5.82 3.32
CA GLN A 132 -2.40 5.81 2.08
C GLN A 132 -1.61 5.12 0.96
N VAL A 133 -2.33 4.61 -0.03
CA VAL A 133 -1.76 4.14 -1.29
C VAL A 133 -0.95 5.27 -1.93
N ALA A 134 0.29 4.99 -2.29
CA ALA A 134 1.07 5.82 -3.19
C ALA A 134 0.91 5.34 -4.63
N PRO A 135 0.70 6.25 -5.61
CA PRO A 135 0.80 5.92 -7.03
C PRO A 135 2.25 5.57 -7.38
N ARG A 136 2.49 5.14 -8.62
CA ARG A 136 3.86 4.95 -9.11
C ARG A 136 4.62 6.28 -9.06
N GLU A 137 5.93 6.18 -8.90
CA GLU A 137 6.82 7.34 -8.95
C GLU A 137 6.76 7.99 -10.34
N ILE A 138 6.87 9.31 -10.43
CA ILE A 138 6.84 10.03 -11.73
C ILE A 138 7.97 9.60 -12.69
N HIS A 139 9.03 9.00 -12.15
CA HIS A 139 10.19 8.49 -12.89
C HIS A 139 10.04 7.03 -13.32
N ASP A 140 8.92 6.37 -12.98
CA ASP A 140 8.69 4.98 -13.34
C ASP A 140 8.51 4.84 -14.86
N PRO A 141 9.37 4.07 -15.56
CA PRO A 141 9.36 3.99 -17.02
C PRO A 141 8.10 3.37 -17.61
N GLU A 142 7.30 2.63 -16.84
CA GLU A 142 6.05 2.04 -17.33
C GLU A 142 4.80 2.78 -16.83
N LEU A 143 4.96 3.95 -16.19
CA LEU A 143 3.83 4.80 -15.80
C LEU A 143 3.08 5.30 -17.05
N PRO A 144 1.79 4.93 -17.24
CA PRO A 144 1.02 5.40 -18.38
C PRO A 144 0.81 6.91 -18.33
N LEU A 145 0.85 7.59 -19.48
CA LEU A 145 0.67 9.05 -19.58
C LEU A 145 -0.63 9.54 -18.91
N LYS A 146 -1.70 8.75 -18.98
CA LYS A 146 -2.99 9.06 -18.35
C LYS A 146 -2.95 9.07 -16.81
N GLU A 147 -1.97 8.42 -16.18
CA GLU A 147 -1.78 8.33 -14.73
C GLU A 147 -0.67 9.29 -14.24
N LEU A 148 0.06 9.92 -15.17
CA LEU A 148 1.18 10.80 -14.85
C LEU A 148 0.74 12.04 -14.05
N GLN A 149 -0.40 12.65 -14.40
CA GLN A 149 -0.89 13.83 -13.69
C GLN A 149 -1.26 13.50 -12.24
N ASP A 150 -1.94 12.37 -12.01
CA ASP A 150 -2.30 11.91 -10.66
C ASP A 150 -1.05 11.63 -9.83
N ALA A 151 -0.01 11.02 -10.44
CA ALA A 151 1.27 10.82 -9.78
C ALA A 151 1.95 12.15 -9.42
N ILE A 152 1.97 13.12 -10.35
CA ILE A 152 2.53 14.45 -10.09
C ILE A 152 1.76 15.14 -8.95
N ASP A 153 0.44 15.18 -9.01
CA ASP A 153 -0.38 15.87 -8.01
C ASP A 153 -0.25 15.22 -6.63
N PHE A 154 -0.13 13.88 -6.59
CA PHE A 154 0.16 13.17 -5.36
C PHE A 154 1.54 13.54 -4.82
N TRP A 155 2.61 13.36 -5.61
CA TRP A 155 3.98 13.55 -5.16
C TRP A 155 4.36 15.03 -4.97
N ARG A 156 3.58 16.00 -5.47
CA ARG A 156 3.77 17.42 -5.11
C ARG A 156 3.46 17.71 -3.64
N CYS A 157 2.55 16.94 -3.05
CA CYS A 157 2.03 17.17 -1.72
C CYS A 157 2.42 16.08 -0.72
N HIS A 158 3.16 15.05 -1.15
CA HIS A 158 3.55 13.92 -0.32
C HIS A 158 4.99 13.53 -0.56
N ALA A 159 5.72 13.22 0.51
CA ALA A 159 7.07 12.66 0.43
C ALA A 159 7.18 11.41 1.31
N ILE A 160 8.10 10.53 0.95
CA ILE A 160 8.48 9.37 1.75
C ILE A 160 9.41 9.84 2.88
N VAL A 161 9.05 9.50 4.11
CA VAL A 161 9.86 9.79 5.30
C VAL A 161 11.04 8.85 5.34
N VAL A 162 12.25 9.42 5.40
CA VAL A 162 13.51 8.68 5.50
C VAL A 162 14.36 9.21 6.67
N SER A 163 15.24 8.36 7.16
CA SER A 163 16.27 8.68 8.13
C SER A 163 17.61 8.95 7.43
N GLU A 164 18.54 9.62 8.13
CA GLU A 164 19.91 9.75 7.66
C GLU A 164 20.53 8.37 7.39
N GLY A 165 21.14 8.22 6.22
CA GLY A 165 21.74 6.95 5.80
C GLY A 165 20.79 5.99 5.08
N GLU A 166 19.51 6.33 4.86
CA GLU A 166 18.57 5.52 4.07
C GLU A 166 18.48 5.95 2.59
N TYR A 167 19.22 6.99 2.19
CA TYR A 167 19.15 7.59 0.86
C TYR A 167 20.50 8.10 0.31
N THR A 168 20.54 8.31 -1.01
CA THR A 168 21.60 9.00 -1.75
C THR A 168 20.99 10.05 -2.69
N LEU A 169 21.72 11.11 -3.02
CA LEU A 169 21.29 12.17 -3.95
C LEU A 169 21.75 11.88 -5.38
#